data_AF-A0A533TCP7-F1
#
_entry.id   AF-A0A533TCP7-F1
#
_cell.length_a   1.000
_cell.length_b   1.000
_cell.length_c   1.000
_cell.angle_alpha   90.00
_cell.angle_beta   90.00
_cell.angle_gamma   90.00
#
_symmetry.space_group_name_H-M   'P 1'
#
loop_
_entity.id
_entity.type
_entity.pdbx_description
1 polymer ?
#
loop_
_entity_poly.entity_id
_entity_poly.type
_entity_poly.pdbx_seq_one_letter_code
_entity_poly.pdbx_strand_id
1 'polypeptide(L)'
;MSKSFVEFYSKNDISPVSQDIVDLNKHFQRRESLFRSLGLLPAFISGKSVLEFGPGSGHNTLYMASLKPERYELVDGNLKGVQETRERLAIYSDTKVEVHLSLFEEFQTDTRFHLVWAEGCLPHNSEPLSLLDYISLFVAKGGGYVLSTANGISYLSEILRRLFRDRFFTASGDVHEQALQVTPYMKLHLQYLRGMSRPVEDWILDNIVQPLQYRKLLSIPDVIASLDKRFDVYGSSPCFLTDWRWYKDIVGENRGFNNRALESYYTSNLNLLDYRFEFSPHSQEFGKKLEELGSQSWDMMCRIEKGEESVWQELFLLLQELCAHVEKSAPETSEAIREAMTLLQSGHPDMELNHFPQWWGRGQQYLSLIRKDN
;
A
#
# COMPACT_ATOMS: atom_id res chain seq x y z
N MET A 1 -17.54 9.08 2.77
CA MET A 1 -16.65 8.80 1.62
C MET A 1 -15.60 7.74 1.95
N SER A 2 -15.41 7.36 3.22
CA SER A 2 -14.79 6.08 3.68
C SER A 2 -15.74 4.87 3.75
N LYS A 3 -17.05 5.11 3.66
CA LYS A 3 -18.12 4.13 3.88
C LYS A 3 -17.90 2.79 3.19
N SER A 4 -17.45 2.74 1.94
CA SER A 4 -17.45 1.48 1.18
C SER A 4 -16.46 0.42 1.65
N PHE A 5 -15.28 0.80 2.15
CA PHE A 5 -14.25 -0.15 2.59
C PHE A 5 -14.71 -0.80 3.89
N VAL A 6 -15.14 0.03 4.85
CA VAL A 6 -15.73 -0.40 6.10
C VAL A 6 -17.04 -1.17 5.87
N GLU A 7 -17.90 -0.72 4.94
CA GLU A 7 -19.14 -1.40 4.57
C GLU A 7 -18.87 -2.78 3.96
N PHE A 8 -17.88 -2.90 3.06
CA PHE A 8 -17.50 -4.18 2.48
C PHE A 8 -17.06 -5.17 3.56
N TYR A 9 -16.16 -4.76 4.45
CA TYR A 9 -15.68 -5.62 5.53
C TYR A 9 -16.79 -5.96 6.53
N SER A 10 -17.58 -4.97 6.94
CA SER A 10 -18.66 -5.15 7.92
C SER A 10 -19.78 -6.03 7.37
N LYS A 11 -20.15 -5.87 6.10
CA LYS A 11 -21.24 -6.65 5.47
C LYS A 11 -20.88 -8.12 5.31
N ASN A 12 -19.61 -8.43 5.09
CA ASN A 12 -19.14 -9.78 4.81
C ASN A 12 -18.43 -10.43 6.02
N ASP A 13 -18.48 -9.81 7.20
CA ASP A 13 -17.82 -10.28 8.42
C ASP A 13 -16.30 -10.55 8.24
N ILE A 14 -15.66 -9.78 7.37
CA ILE A 14 -14.23 -9.91 7.08
C ILE A 14 -13.43 -9.05 8.07
N SER A 15 -12.44 -9.65 8.74
CA SER A 15 -11.45 -8.91 9.52
C SER A 15 -10.30 -8.52 8.61
N PRO A 16 -10.10 -7.21 8.30
CA PRO A 16 -8.98 -6.80 7.50
C PRO A 16 -7.67 -7.07 8.27
N VAL A 17 -6.67 -7.60 7.57
CA VAL A 17 -5.29 -7.71 8.06
C VAL A 17 -5.06 -8.82 9.13
N SER A 18 -5.72 -9.97 9.00
CA SER A 18 -5.30 -11.18 9.73
C SER A 18 -3.83 -11.53 9.38
N GLN A 19 -3.05 -11.97 10.37
CA GLN A 19 -1.67 -12.41 10.16
C GLN A 19 -1.36 -13.64 11.00
N ASP A 20 -0.54 -14.54 10.45
CA ASP A 20 0.09 -15.59 11.24
C ASP A 20 1.21 -14.98 12.11
N ILE A 21 0.90 -14.80 13.40
CA ILE A 21 1.81 -14.32 14.44
C ILE A 21 2.20 -15.41 15.45
N VAL A 22 2.16 -16.70 15.06
CA VAL A 22 2.59 -17.80 15.94
C VAL A 22 4.02 -17.58 16.47
N ASP A 23 4.90 -17.00 15.64
CA ASP A 23 6.21 -16.49 16.05
C ASP A 23 6.19 -14.97 16.21
N LEU A 24 5.80 -14.52 17.41
CA LEU A 24 5.70 -13.10 17.75
C LEU A 24 7.05 -12.36 17.65
N ASN A 25 8.17 -13.02 17.95
CA ASN A 25 9.50 -12.41 17.86
C ASN A 25 9.86 -12.12 16.40
N LYS A 26 9.65 -13.09 15.51
CA LYS A 26 9.84 -12.91 14.07
C LYS A 26 8.95 -11.80 13.52
N HIS A 27 7.69 -11.72 13.97
CA HIS A 27 6.79 -10.61 13.63
C HIS A 27 7.37 -9.26 14.06
N PHE A 28 7.82 -9.15 15.31
CA PHE A 28 8.41 -7.90 15.84
C PHE A 28 9.70 -7.50 15.12
N GLN A 29 10.55 -8.45 14.72
CA GLN A 29 11.76 -8.17 13.93
C GLN A 29 11.44 -7.61 12.54
N ARG A 30 10.38 -8.12 11.90
CA ARG A 30 9.88 -7.58 10.62
C ARG A 30 9.38 -6.16 10.78
N ARG A 31 8.61 -5.89 11.84
CA ARG A 31 8.12 -4.54 12.16
C ARG A 31 9.26 -3.58 12.49
N GLU A 32 10.26 -4.02 13.25
CA GLU A 32 11.45 -3.22 13.55
C GLU A 32 12.22 -2.86 12.27
N SER A 33 12.35 -3.82 11.35
CA SER A 33 13.01 -3.60 10.06
C SER A 33 12.29 -2.54 9.22
N LEU A 34 10.95 -2.55 9.22
CA LEU A 34 10.13 -1.49 8.59
C LEU A 34 10.41 -0.13 9.24
N PHE A 35 10.38 -0.03 10.58
CA PHE A 35 10.66 1.21 11.30
C PHE A 35 12.04 1.78 10.93
N ARG A 36 13.07 0.92 10.93
CA ARG A 36 14.44 1.31 10.54
C ARG A 36 14.52 1.81 9.10
N SER A 37 13.84 1.16 8.16
CA SER A 37 13.79 1.63 6.76
C SER A 37 13.13 3.00 6.60
N LEU A 38 12.17 3.31 7.49
CA LEU A 38 11.49 4.59 7.57
C LEU A 38 12.28 5.66 8.35
N GLY A 39 13.50 5.36 8.77
CA GLY A 39 14.33 6.26 9.59
C GLY A 39 13.89 6.37 11.05
N LEU A 40 12.93 5.55 11.49
CA LEU A 40 12.40 5.58 12.85
C LEU A 40 13.19 4.64 13.76
N LEU A 41 13.85 5.20 14.77
CA LEU A 41 14.47 4.41 15.82
C LEU A 41 13.44 4.07 16.89
N PRO A 42 13.21 2.78 17.22
CA PRO A 42 12.20 2.38 18.21
C PRO A 42 12.36 3.06 19.57
N ALA A 43 13.60 3.36 19.98
CA ALA A 43 13.91 4.09 21.21
C ALA A 43 13.30 5.50 21.27
N PHE A 44 12.95 6.10 20.14
CA PHE A 44 12.35 7.44 20.06
C PHE A 44 10.82 7.42 20.17
N ILE A 45 10.20 6.24 20.23
CA ILE A 45 8.75 6.08 20.42
C ILE A 45 8.39 6.03 21.91
N SER A 46 9.28 5.49 22.73
CA SER A 46 9.08 5.40 24.18
C SER A 46 8.78 6.77 24.79
N GLY A 47 7.70 6.85 25.57
CA GLY A 47 7.26 8.10 26.19
C GLY A 47 6.72 9.15 25.22
N LYS A 48 6.32 8.77 24.00
CA LYS A 48 5.70 9.68 23.03
C LYS A 48 4.20 9.43 22.90
N SER A 49 3.50 10.42 22.33
CA SER A 49 2.11 10.28 21.94
C SER A 49 2.01 9.79 20.49
N VAL A 50 1.34 8.67 20.27
CA VAL A 50 1.16 8.03 18.96
C VAL A 50 -0.32 7.96 18.62
N LEU A 51 -0.67 8.25 17.37
CA LEU A 51 -2.00 8.02 16.80
C LEU A 51 -1.88 7.08 15.61
N GLU A 52 -2.62 5.98 15.60
CA GLU A 52 -2.70 5.03 14.50
C GLU A 52 -4.10 5.00 13.89
N PHE A 53 -4.19 5.16 12.56
CA PHE A 53 -5.40 5.01 11.78
C PHE A 53 -5.42 3.67 11.05
N GLY A 54 -6.52 2.95 11.17
CA GLY A 54 -6.73 1.66 10.50
C GLY A 54 -5.87 0.51 11.06
N PRO A 55 -5.84 0.26 12.38
CA PRO A 55 -5.12 -0.89 12.95
C PRO A 55 -5.66 -2.25 12.46
N GLY A 56 -6.87 -2.30 11.90
CA GLY A 56 -7.52 -3.54 11.48
C GLY A 56 -7.73 -4.47 12.68
N SER A 57 -7.20 -5.69 12.59
CA SER A 57 -7.21 -6.67 13.69
C SER A 57 -6.19 -6.40 14.81
N GLY A 58 -5.30 -5.41 14.65
CA GLY A 58 -4.34 -5.01 15.69
C GLY A 58 -3.04 -5.83 15.76
N HIS A 59 -2.77 -6.72 14.78
CA HIS A 59 -1.53 -7.51 14.76
C HIS A 59 -0.27 -6.63 14.66
N ASN A 60 -0.29 -5.59 13.82
CA ASN A 60 0.84 -4.67 13.66
C ASN A 60 0.97 -3.71 14.86
N THR A 61 -0.17 -3.31 15.43
CA THR A 61 -0.30 -2.45 16.61
C THR A 61 0.42 -3.00 17.85
N LEU A 62 0.47 -4.33 18.02
CA LEU A 62 1.21 -4.96 19.13
C LEU A 62 2.67 -4.52 19.21
N TYR A 63 3.34 -4.37 18.06
CA TYR A 63 4.73 -3.92 18.04
C TYR A 63 4.85 -2.49 18.55
N MET A 64 4.02 -1.56 18.07
CA MET A 64 4.03 -0.17 18.53
C MET A 64 3.72 -0.06 20.03
N ALA A 65 2.74 -0.81 20.53
CA ALA A 65 2.42 -0.88 21.96
C ALA A 65 3.61 -1.38 22.79
N SER A 66 4.38 -2.35 22.27
CA SER A 66 5.59 -2.88 22.92
C SER A 66 6.71 -1.84 23.07
N LEU A 67 6.68 -0.75 22.28
CA LEU A 67 7.64 0.35 22.37
C LEU A 67 7.34 1.34 23.50
N LYS A 68 6.24 1.11 24.25
CA LYS A 68 5.83 1.91 25.43
C LYS A 68 5.66 3.41 25.15
N PRO A 69 4.83 3.80 24.17
CA PRO A 69 4.39 5.19 24.06
C PRO A 69 3.71 5.64 25.36
N GLU A 70 3.80 6.93 25.69
CA GLU A 70 3.09 7.51 26.85
C GLU A 70 1.58 7.50 26.63
N ARG A 71 1.15 7.74 25.38
CA ARG A 71 -0.24 7.75 24.94
C ARG A 71 -0.33 7.11 23.57
N TYR A 72 -1.25 6.18 23.40
CA TYR A 72 -1.47 5.51 22.13
C TYR A 72 -2.94 5.46 21.79
N GLU A 73 -3.33 6.19 20.76
CA GLU A 73 -4.71 6.21 20.27
C GLU A 73 -4.82 5.49 18.93
N LEU A 74 -5.91 4.76 18.77
CA LEU A 74 -6.19 3.94 17.59
C LEU A 74 -7.58 4.26 17.08
N VAL A 75 -7.72 4.49 15.77
CA VAL A 75 -8.99 4.85 15.14
C VAL A 75 -9.29 3.87 14.02
N ASP A 76 -10.43 3.19 14.10
CA ASP A 76 -10.92 2.30 13.05
C ASP A 76 -12.45 2.39 12.93
N GLY A 77 -12.95 2.29 11.69
CA GLY A 77 -14.38 2.28 11.40
C GLY A 77 -15.03 0.89 11.48
N ASN A 78 -14.23 -0.19 11.46
CA ASN A 78 -14.72 -1.56 11.50
C ASN A 78 -14.87 -2.05 12.95
N LEU A 79 -16.12 -2.31 13.37
CA LEU A 79 -16.43 -2.81 14.72
C LEU A 79 -15.66 -4.09 15.07
N LYS A 80 -15.56 -5.04 14.13
CA LYS A 80 -14.85 -6.30 14.35
C LYS A 80 -13.36 -6.07 14.61
N GLY A 81 -12.73 -5.26 13.75
CA GLY A 81 -11.32 -4.86 13.92
C GLY A 81 -11.06 -4.14 15.26
N VAL A 82 -11.96 -3.24 15.66
CA VAL A 82 -11.87 -2.55 16.96
C VAL A 82 -11.95 -3.52 18.13
N GLN A 83 -12.88 -4.48 18.11
CA GLN A 83 -13.03 -5.48 19.17
C GLN A 83 -11.77 -6.35 19.28
N GLU A 84 -11.33 -6.89 18.14
CA GLU A 84 -10.11 -7.68 17.99
C GLU A 84 -8.85 -6.93 18.46
N THR A 85 -8.74 -5.64 18.14
CA THR A 85 -7.62 -4.79 18.56
C THR A 85 -7.62 -4.60 20.08
N ARG A 86 -8.78 -4.35 20.70
CA ARG A 86 -8.91 -4.21 22.16
C ARG A 86 -8.53 -5.49 22.89
N GLU A 87 -8.98 -6.64 22.40
CA GLU A 87 -8.64 -7.95 22.97
C GLU A 87 -7.14 -8.20 22.92
N ARG A 88 -6.50 -7.96 21.78
CA ARG A 88 -5.05 -8.15 21.61
C ARG A 88 -4.23 -7.19 22.47
N LEU A 89 -4.70 -5.95 22.67
CA LEU A 89 -4.01 -4.94 23.47
C LEU A 89 -4.23 -5.08 24.98
N ALA A 90 -5.16 -5.93 25.43
CA ALA A 90 -5.44 -6.13 26.85
C ALA A 90 -4.20 -6.58 27.66
N ILE A 91 -3.19 -7.17 27.01
CA ILE A 91 -1.93 -7.58 27.65
C ILE A 91 -0.98 -6.41 27.98
N TYR A 92 -1.21 -5.22 27.42
CA TYR A 92 -0.37 -4.03 27.60
C TYR A 92 -0.98 -3.05 28.61
N SER A 93 -1.10 -3.46 29.87
CA SER A 93 -1.73 -2.65 30.94
C SER A 93 -0.98 -1.35 31.28
N ASP A 94 0.33 -1.30 31.00
CA ASP A 94 1.19 -0.18 31.38
C ASP A 94 1.19 0.97 30.35
N THR A 95 0.63 0.74 29.16
CA THR A 95 0.52 1.74 28.10
C THR A 95 -0.89 2.33 28.13
N LYS A 96 -1.01 3.65 28.12
CA LYS A 96 -2.33 4.30 27.99
C LYS A 96 -2.83 4.17 26.55
N VAL A 97 -3.57 3.08 26.30
CA VAL A 97 -4.15 2.75 24.99
C VAL A 97 -5.64 3.13 24.95
N GLU A 98 -6.05 3.88 23.94
CA GLU A 98 -7.45 4.18 23.66
C GLU A 98 -7.80 3.73 22.22
N VAL A 99 -8.87 2.94 22.07
CA VAL A 99 -9.33 2.44 20.76
C VAL A 99 -10.70 3.01 20.45
N HIS A 100 -10.78 3.85 19.41
CA HIS A 100 -11.96 4.56 18.97
C HIS A 100 -12.61 3.85 17.79
N LEU A 101 -13.90 3.52 17.93
CA LEU A 101 -14.75 3.13 16.81
C LEU A 101 -15.27 4.41 16.14
N SER A 102 -14.64 4.81 15.04
CA SER A 102 -14.97 6.03 14.31
C SER A 102 -14.50 5.92 12.87
N LEU A 103 -15.25 6.48 11.93
CA LEU A 103 -14.69 6.77 10.62
C LEU A 103 -13.55 7.79 10.78
N PHE A 104 -12.57 7.75 9.88
CA PHE A 104 -11.41 8.63 9.96
C PHE A 104 -11.84 10.09 9.93
N GLU A 105 -12.72 10.46 9.00
CA GLU A 105 -13.21 11.84 8.82
C GLU A 105 -14.05 12.37 10.01
N GLU A 106 -14.54 11.47 10.86
CA GLU A 106 -15.39 11.79 12.00
C GLU A 106 -14.60 11.89 13.31
N PHE A 107 -13.35 11.41 13.35
CA PHE A 107 -12.54 11.40 14.55
C PHE A 107 -12.01 12.79 14.90
N GLN A 108 -12.42 13.34 16.04
CA GLN A 108 -12.01 14.68 16.45
C GLN A 108 -11.21 14.65 17.75
N THR A 109 -10.10 15.39 17.78
CA THR A 109 -9.31 15.65 18.99
C THR A 109 -8.50 16.92 18.83
N ASP A 110 -8.36 17.66 19.93
CA ASP A 110 -7.45 18.82 20.01
C ASP A 110 -5.99 18.40 20.18
N THR A 111 -5.74 17.12 20.47
CA THR A 111 -4.39 16.58 20.64
C THR A 111 -3.65 16.55 19.30
N ARG A 112 -2.35 16.86 19.35
CA ARG A 112 -1.42 16.61 18.25
C ARG A 112 -0.36 15.61 18.70
N PHE A 113 0.01 14.72 17.80
CA PHE A 113 0.79 13.52 18.11
C PHE A 113 2.21 13.63 17.57
N HIS A 114 3.17 13.15 18.35
CA HIS A 114 4.57 13.05 17.95
C HIS A 114 4.76 12.11 16.75
N LEU A 115 3.90 11.09 16.63
CA LEU A 115 3.84 10.19 15.48
C LEU A 115 2.37 9.93 15.11
N VAL A 116 2.03 10.12 13.84
CA VAL A 116 0.80 9.60 13.24
C VAL A 116 1.17 8.47 12.28
N TRP A 117 0.44 7.36 12.33
CA TRP A 117 0.66 6.16 11.53
C TRP A 117 -0.60 5.77 10.76
N ALA A 118 -0.53 5.65 9.44
CA ALA A 118 -1.66 5.30 8.58
C ALA A 118 -1.23 4.24 7.53
N GLU A 119 -1.26 2.97 7.93
CA GLU A 119 -0.82 1.84 7.09
C GLU A 119 -2.00 1.09 6.50
N GLY A 120 -1.95 0.82 5.20
CA GLY A 120 -2.95 0.02 4.48
C GLY A 120 -4.34 0.64 4.41
N CYS A 121 -4.50 1.92 4.77
CA CYS A 121 -5.82 2.52 4.96
C CYS A 121 -6.09 3.78 4.13
N LEU A 122 -5.08 4.32 3.43
CA LEU A 122 -5.21 5.49 2.54
C LEU A 122 -5.40 5.13 1.07
N PRO A 123 -4.57 4.28 0.44
CA PRO A 123 -4.83 3.84 -0.92
C PRO A 123 -6.18 3.12 -1.03
N HIS A 124 -6.73 3.07 -2.24
CA HIS A 124 -8.02 2.47 -2.54
C HIS A 124 -9.21 3.15 -1.86
N ASN A 125 -9.08 4.36 -1.32
CA ASN A 125 -10.25 5.18 -1.00
C ASN A 125 -10.78 5.88 -2.25
N SER A 126 -12.02 6.38 -2.21
CA SER A 126 -12.55 7.20 -3.32
C SER A 126 -11.90 8.57 -3.37
N GLU A 127 -11.55 9.13 -2.21
CA GLU A 127 -10.91 10.45 -2.06
C GLU A 127 -9.67 10.37 -1.14
N PRO A 128 -8.61 9.64 -1.55
CA PRO A 128 -7.44 9.39 -0.70
C PRO A 128 -6.68 10.67 -0.34
N LEU A 129 -6.64 11.67 -1.24
CA LEU A 129 -5.96 12.94 -0.99
C LEU A 129 -6.65 13.79 0.09
N SER A 130 -7.98 13.78 0.15
CA SER A 130 -8.72 14.47 1.20
C SER A 130 -8.49 13.81 2.56
N LEU A 131 -8.46 12.48 2.61
CA LEU A 131 -8.11 11.73 3.82
C LEU A 131 -6.66 11.97 4.25
N LEU A 132 -5.73 11.99 3.30
CA LEU A 132 -4.32 12.31 3.55
C LEU A 132 -4.18 13.69 4.21
N ASP A 133 -4.82 14.72 3.62
CA ASP A 133 -4.78 16.08 4.15
C ASP A 133 -5.37 16.14 5.56
N TYR A 134 -6.53 15.51 5.78
CA TYR A 134 -7.19 15.44 7.07
C TYR A 134 -6.33 14.77 8.15
N ILE A 135 -5.85 13.54 7.89
CA ILE A 135 -5.04 12.78 8.86
C ILE A 135 -3.74 13.52 9.20
N SER A 136 -3.14 14.20 8.22
CA SER A 136 -1.92 14.98 8.46
C SER A 136 -2.10 16.11 9.49
N LEU A 137 -3.33 16.57 9.74
CA LEU A 137 -3.62 17.64 10.71
C LEU A 137 -3.28 17.23 12.14
N PHE A 138 -3.33 15.94 12.46
CA PHE A 138 -3.08 15.41 13.81
C PHE A 138 -1.59 15.34 14.18
N VAL A 139 -0.67 15.56 13.24
CA VAL A 139 0.78 15.47 13.51
C VAL A 139 1.23 16.73 14.25
N ALA A 140 1.99 16.61 15.35
CA ALA A 140 2.59 17.77 16.02
C ALA A 140 3.66 18.44 15.15
N LYS A 141 3.98 19.72 15.39
CA LYS A 141 5.14 20.37 14.75
C LYS A 141 6.42 19.57 15.07
N GLY A 142 7.26 19.34 14.08
CA GLY A 142 8.44 18.44 14.20
C GLY A 142 8.10 16.95 14.36
N GLY A 143 6.81 16.58 14.39
CA GLY A 143 6.35 15.21 14.52
C GLY A 143 6.45 14.42 13.21
N GLY A 144 6.41 13.10 13.33
CA GLY A 144 6.43 12.16 12.22
C GLY A 144 5.04 11.82 11.70
N TYR A 145 4.93 11.63 10.39
CA TYR A 145 3.78 11.00 9.76
C TYR A 145 4.26 9.84 8.89
N VAL A 146 3.83 8.63 9.23
CA VAL A 146 4.06 7.44 8.41
C VAL A 146 2.78 7.06 7.73
N LEU A 147 2.88 6.77 6.44
CA LEU A 147 1.77 6.24 5.69
C LEU A 147 2.22 5.22 4.65
N SER A 148 1.26 4.43 4.19
CA SER A 148 1.44 3.59 3.02
C SER A 148 0.93 4.23 1.73
N THR A 149 1.60 3.95 0.62
CA THR A 149 1.23 4.34 -0.73
C THR A 149 1.07 3.11 -1.62
N ALA A 150 0.38 3.28 -2.74
CA ALA A 150 0.28 2.29 -3.81
C ALA A 150 0.19 3.02 -5.15
N ASN A 151 0.91 2.54 -6.15
CA ASN A 151 0.85 3.07 -7.51
C ASN A 151 0.64 1.94 -8.52
N GLY A 152 0.28 2.30 -9.76
CA GLY A 152 -0.06 1.31 -10.77
C GLY A 152 1.13 0.46 -11.22
N ILE A 153 2.36 0.94 -11.09
CA ILE A 153 3.58 0.16 -11.37
C ILE A 153 3.68 -1.01 -10.39
N SER A 154 3.60 -0.71 -9.10
CA SER A 154 3.77 -1.65 -8.00
C SER A 154 2.64 -2.66 -7.89
N TYR A 155 1.44 -2.28 -8.33
CA TYR A 155 0.23 -3.11 -8.30
C TYR A 155 -0.06 -3.77 -9.64
N LEU A 156 0.76 -3.58 -10.68
CA LEU A 156 0.44 -4.09 -12.03
C LEU A 156 0.17 -5.59 -12.03
N SER A 157 0.95 -6.34 -11.26
CA SER A 157 0.80 -7.80 -11.17
C SER A 157 -0.53 -8.21 -10.51
N GLU A 158 -1.02 -7.43 -9.56
CA GLU A 158 -2.29 -7.59 -8.86
C GLU A 158 -3.45 -7.13 -9.73
N ILE A 159 -3.29 -6.02 -10.46
CA ILE A 159 -4.24 -5.52 -11.47
C ILE A 159 -4.54 -6.62 -12.49
N LEU A 160 -3.51 -7.27 -13.03
CA LEU A 160 -3.70 -8.34 -14.03
C LEU A 160 -4.34 -9.60 -13.43
N ARG A 161 -4.05 -9.94 -12.16
CA ARG A 161 -4.71 -11.06 -11.45
C ARG A 161 -6.17 -10.75 -11.12
N ARG A 162 -6.51 -9.48 -10.89
CA ARG A 162 -7.88 -9.03 -10.73
C ARG A 162 -8.65 -9.10 -12.05
N LEU A 163 -8.04 -8.62 -13.13
CA LEU A 163 -8.60 -8.75 -14.47
C LEU A 163 -8.77 -10.20 -14.91
N PHE A 164 -7.91 -11.12 -14.44
CA PHE A 164 -8.14 -12.55 -14.61
C PHE A 164 -9.47 -13.00 -13.99
N ARG A 165 -9.82 -12.54 -12.77
CA ARG A 165 -11.14 -12.80 -12.20
C ARG A 165 -12.23 -12.28 -13.13
N ASP A 166 -12.15 -11.02 -13.54
CA ASP A 166 -13.21 -10.37 -14.35
C ASP A 166 -13.36 -10.97 -15.75
N ARG A 167 -12.27 -11.54 -16.28
CA ARG A 167 -12.26 -12.16 -17.60
C ARG A 167 -12.93 -13.53 -17.61
N PHE A 168 -12.76 -14.31 -16.55
CA PHE A 168 -13.09 -15.74 -16.54
C PHE A 168 -14.19 -16.12 -15.57
N PHE A 169 -14.51 -15.27 -14.60
CA PHE A 169 -15.48 -15.55 -13.55
C PHE A 169 -16.50 -14.42 -13.46
N THR A 170 -17.69 -14.75 -12.95
CA THR A 170 -18.74 -13.75 -12.76
C THR A 170 -18.52 -13.02 -11.45
N ALA A 171 -18.46 -11.68 -11.50
CA ALA A 171 -18.33 -10.83 -10.31
C ALA A 171 -19.64 -10.72 -9.49
N SER A 172 -20.64 -11.56 -9.76
CA SER A 172 -21.94 -11.57 -9.10
C SER A 172 -22.02 -12.69 -8.07
N GLY A 173 -22.58 -12.40 -6.90
CA GLY A 173 -22.86 -13.40 -5.86
C GLY A 173 -22.12 -13.12 -4.56
N ASP A 174 -22.04 -14.14 -3.71
CA ASP A 174 -21.34 -14.10 -2.44
C ASP A 174 -19.82 -13.93 -2.65
N VAL A 175 -19.17 -13.12 -1.81
CA VAL A 175 -17.75 -12.78 -1.98
C VAL A 175 -16.81 -13.95 -1.65
N HIS A 176 -17.22 -14.84 -0.73
CA HIS A 176 -16.48 -16.05 -0.41
C HIS A 176 -16.63 -17.08 -1.51
N GLU A 177 -17.81 -17.21 -2.12
CA GLU A 177 -17.99 -18.05 -3.31
C GLU A 177 -17.10 -17.59 -4.46
N GLN A 178 -17.04 -16.28 -4.71
CA GLN A 178 -16.11 -15.71 -5.71
C GLN A 178 -14.65 -16.03 -5.35
N ALA A 179 -14.24 -15.84 -4.08
CA ALA A 179 -12.89 -16.17 -3.65
C ALA A 179 -12.54 -17.65 -3.87
N LEU A 180 -13.48 -18.55 -3.57
CA LEU A 180 -13.32 -20.00 -3.79
C LEU A 180 -13.12 -20.35 -5.26
N GLN A 181 -13.80 -19.66 -6.19
CA GLN A 181 -13.64 -19.90 -7.63
C GLN A 181 -12.22 -19.56 -8.13
N VAL A 182 -11.63 -18.46 -7.66
CA VAL A 182 -10.30 -18.02 -8.12
C VAL A 182 -9.16 -18.68 -7.30
N THR A 183 -9.46 -19.27 -6.15
CA THR A 183 -8.46 -19.87 -5.25
C THR A 183 -7.54 -20.90 -5.91
N PRO A 184 -8.01 -21.86 -6.73
CA PRO A 184 -7.13 -22.84 -7.38
C PRO A 184 -6.01 -22.19 -8.21
N TYR A 185 -6.31 -21.08 -8.87
CA TYR A 185 -5.37 -20.33 -9.70
C TYR A 185 -4.44 -19.45 -8.85
N MET A 186 -5.02 -18.66 -7.95
CA MET A 186 -4.24 -17.71 -7.15
C MET A 186 -3.31 -18.40 -6.17
N LYS A 187 -3.68 -19.57 -5.63
CA LYS A 187 -2.81 -20.34 -4.74
C LYS A 187 -1.49 -20.74 -5.42
N LEU A 188 -1.53 -21.08 -6.71
CA LEU A 188 -0.33 -21.40 -7.50
C LEU A 188 0.54 -20.18 -7.78
N HIS A 189 -0.04 -18.98 -7.84
CA HIS A 189 0.73 -17.74 -7.98
C HIS A 189 1.34 -17.32 -6.63
N LEU A 190 0.56 -17.42 -5.55
CA LEU A 190 0.94 -16.97 -4.21
C LEU A 190 2.08 -17.80 -3.59
N GLN A 191 2.33 -19.02 -4.06
CA GLN A 191 3.51 -19.78 -3.64
C GLN A 191 4.84 -19.05 -3.96
N TYR A 192 4.83 -18.17 -4.97
CA TYR A 192 5.98 -17.35 -5.34
C TYR A 192 6.05 -16.03 -4.58
N LEU A 193 5.02 -15.64 -3.81
CA LEU A 193 5.05 -14.40 -3.04
C LEU A 193 5.77 -14.61 -1.71
N ARG A 194 7.09 -14.37 -1.72
CA ARG A 194 7.95 -14.58 -0.55
C ARG A 194 7.52 -13.68 0.62
N GLY A 195 7.45 -14.28 1.81
CA GLY A 195 7.18 -13.54 3.04
C GLY A 195 5.71 -13.22 3.31
N MET A 196 4.78 -13.70 2.48
CA MET A 196 3.35 -13.62 2.74
C MET A 196 3.03 -14.20 4.13
N SER A 197 2.39 -13.40 4.99
CA SER A 197 1.93 -13.80 6.32
C SER A 197 0.40 -13.95 6.41
N ARG A 198 -0.30 -13.56 5.36
CA ARG A 198 -1.76 -13.58 5.29
C ARG A 198 -2.26 -14.92 4.73
N PRO A 199 -3.37 -15.47 5.25
CA PRO A 199 -4.05 -16.60 4.62
C PRO A 199 -4.42 -16.33 3.16
N VAL A 200 -4.43 -17.37 2.33
CA VAL A 200 -4.70 -17.25 0.88
C VAL A 200 -6.08 -16.66 0.61
N GLU A 201 -7.12 -17.13 1.31
CA GLU A 201 -8.48 -16.64 1.12
C GLU A 201 -8.60 -15.15 1.49
N ASP A 202 -8.06 -14.76 2.65
CA ASP A 202 -8.04 -13.36 3.09
C ASP A 202 -7.27 -12.45 2.11
N TRP A 203 -6.21 -12.97 1.49
CA TRP A 203 -5.48 -12.24 0.45
C TRP A 203 -6.33 -12.07 -0.81
N ILE A 204 -7.04 -13.11 -1.25
CA ILE A 204 -7.92 -13.07 -2.43
C ILE A 204 -9.09 -12.13 -2.19
N LEU A 205 -9.72 -12.19 -1.01
CA LEU A 205 -10.84 -11.31 -0.67
C LEU A 205 -10.43 -9.84 -0.75
N ASP A 206 -9.28 -9.49 -0.16
CA ASP A 206 -8.78 -8.12 -0.15
C ASP A 206 -8.20 -7.70 -1.51
N ASN A 207 -7.38 -8.50 -2.18
CA ASN A 207 -6.66 -8.01 -3.37
C ASN A 207 -7.39 -8.28 -4.69
N ILE A 208 -8.23 -9.31 -4.73
CA ILE A 208 -8.86 -9.79 -5.96
C ILE A 208 -10.36 -9.54 -5.96
N VAL A 209 -11.09 -9.82 -4.87
CA VAL A 209 -12.56 -9.78 -4.87
C VAL A 209 -13.14 -8.40 -4.53
N GLN A 210 -12.56 -7.66 -3.59
CA GLN A 210 -13.16 -6.41 -3.09
C GLN A 210 -13.47 -5.37 -4.20
N PRO A 211 -14.59 -4.66 -4.21
CA PRO A 211 -14.90 -3.73 -5.31
C PRO A 211 -13.97 -2.49 -5.32
N LEU A 212 -13.15 -2.31 -6.37
CA LEU A 212 -12.22 -1.16 -6.52
C LEU A 212 -12.59 -0.19 -7.65
N GLN A 213 -13.65 -0.42 -8.40
CA GLN A 213 -14.05 0.35 -9.58
C GLN A 213 -14.27 1.87 -9.34
N TYR A 214 -14.50 2.28 -8.09
CA TYR A 214 -14.64 3.68 -7.68
C TYR A 214 -13.49 4.17 -6.80
N ARG A 215 -12.36 3.49 -6.84
CA ARG A 215 -11.21 3.73 -5.95
C ARG A 215 -10.03 4.29 -6.71
N LYS A 216 -9.24 5.06 -5.96
CA LYS A 216 -8.03 5.69 -6.48
C LYS A 216 -6.82 5.11 -5.76
N LEU A 217 -5.73 5.01 -6.49
CA LEU A 217 -4.41 4.80 -5.92
C LEU A 217 -3.94 6.09 -5.21
N LEU A 218 -2.83 5.98 -4.49
CA LEU A 218 -2.18 7.11 -3.83
C LEU A 218 -0.68 6.88 -3.96
N SER A 219 -0.04 7.51 -4.94
CA SER A 219 1.38 7.35 -5.21
C SER A 219 2.25 8.21 -4.27
N ILE A 220 3.55 7.92 -4.19
CA ILE A 220 4.50 8.76 -3.46
C ILE A 220 4.54 10.20 -4.03
N PRO A 221 4.57 10.41 -5.37
CA PRO A 221 4.42 11.73 -5.96
C PRO A 221 3.17 12.49 -5.53
N ASP A 222 2.01 11.82 -5.44
CA ASP A 222 0.75 12.43 -5.00
C ASP A 222 0.84 12.93 -3.56
N VAL A 223 1.40 12.11 -2.67
CA VAL A 223 1.60 12.46 -1.26
C VAL A 223 2.51 13.69 -1.13
N ILE A 224 3.64 13.68 -1.84
CA ILE A 224 4.59 14.79 -1.83
C ILE A 224 3.91 16.06 -2.36
N ALA A 225 3.24 16.00 -3.51
CA ALA A 225 2.57 17.16 -4.09
C ALA A 225 1.49 17.73 -3.16
N SER A 226 0.73 16.86 -2.47
CA SER A 226 -0.34 17.28 -1.56
C SER A 226 0.18 17.89 -0.26
N LEU A 227 1.32 17.42 0.26
CA LEU A 227 1.83 17.77 1.59
C LEU A 227 3.08 18.66 1.58
N ASP A 228 3.60 19.01 0.40
CA ASP A 228 4.90 19.68 0.21
C ASP A 228 5.08 20.93 1.10
N LYS A 229 4.02 21.71 1.28
CA LYS A 229 4.07 22.93 2.09
C LYS A 229 4.22 22.69 3.59
N ARG A 230 3.81 21.52 4.10
CA ARG A 230 3.72 21.21 5.54
C ARG A 230 4.66 20.10 5.98
N PHE A 231 5.18 19.30 5.05
CA PHE A 231 5.97 18.12 5.36
C PHE A 231 7.21 18.01 4.48
N ASP A 232 8.28 17.47 5.05
CA ASP A 232 9.47 17.03 4.33
C ASP A 232 9.53 15.50 4.36
N VAL A 233 9.85 14.87 3.23
CA VAL A 233 10.14 13.41 3.17
C VAL A 233 11.38 13.10 4.01
N TYR A 234 11.27 12.02 4.79
CA TYR A 234 12.31 11.57 5.70
C TYR A 234 12.85 10.18 5.36
N GLY A 235 11.96 9.21 5.09
CA GLY A 235 12.32 7.82 4.87
C GLY A 235 11.31 7.10 3.97
N SER A 236 11.67 5.91 3.50
CA SER A 236 10.82 5.11 2.61
C SER A 236 11.06 3.62 2.78
N SER A 237 10.05 2.81 2.49
CA SER A 237 10.17 1.35 2.36
C SER A 237 9.44 0.90 1.09
N PRO A 238 10.12 0.33 0.06
CA PRO A 238 11.56 0.08 -0.02
C PRO A 238 12.42 1.34 0.15
N CYS A 239 13.65 1.19 0.62
CA CYS A 239 14.56 2.32 0.83
C CYS A 239 15.27 2.69 -0.47
N PHE A 240 14.85 3.79 -1.12
CA PHE A 240 15.44 4.27 -2.39
C PHE A 240 15.93 5.72 -2.32
N LEU A 241 15.71 6.41 -1.20
CA LEU A 241 16.10 7.83 -1.06
C LEU A 241 17.63 7.96 -0.97
N THR A 242 18.22 8.70 -1.90
CA THR A 242 19.66 8.95 -1.94
C THR A 242 19.92 10.45 -2.03
N ASP A 243 20.60 11.04 -1.05
CA ASP A 243 20.96 12.47 -1.06
C ASP A 243 22.44 12.66 -0.70
N TRP A 244 23.23 13.15 -1.66
CA TRP A 244 24.67 13.39 -1.52
C TRP A 244 25.00 14.85 -1.17
N ARG A 245 23.99 15.73 -1.08
CA ARG A 245 24.21 17.14 -0.75
C ARG A 245 24.80 17.23 0.65
N TRP A 246 25.76 18.13 0.83
CA TRP A 246 26.38 18.32 2.13
C TRP A 246 25.40 19.04 3.07
N TYR A 247 25.18 18.51 4.27
CA TYR A 247 24.21 19.10 5.22
C TYR A 247 24.47 20.58 5.55
N LYS A 248 25.72 21.05 5.42
CA LYS A 248 26.07 22.46 5.66
C LYS A 248 25.57 23.40 4.56
N ASP A 249 25.29 22.86 3.37
CA ASP A 249 24.75 23.60 2.23
C ASP A 249 23.21 23.56 2.21
N ILE A 250 22.59 22.71 3.03
CA ILE A 250 21.14 22.55 3.11
C ILE A 250 20.59 23.46 4.22
N VAL A 251 20.33 24.71 3.87
CA VAL A 251 19.86 25.76 4.80
C VAL A 251 18.58 26.44 4.31
N GLY A 252 17.90 27.16 5.21
CA GLY A 252 16.68 27.90 4.91
C GLY A 252 15.41 27.05 4.87
N GLU A 253 14.29 27.66 4.47
CA GLU A 253 12.97 27.00 4.47
C GLU A 253 12.79 26.01 3.31
N ASN A 254 13.52 26.20 2.20
CA ASN A 254 13.43 25.35 1.01
C ASN A 254 14.65 24.43 0.90
N ARG A 255 14.75 23.48 1.85
CA ARG A 255 15.83 22.47 1.91
C ARG A 255 15.77 21.46 0.77
N GLY A 256 14.69 21.44 -0.02
CA GLY A 256 14.55 20.63 -1.22
C GLY A 256 14.46 19.11 -0.98
N PHE A 257 14.15 18.66 0.24
CA PHE A 257 14.04 17.22 0.55
C PHE A 257 12.99 16.51 -0.32
N ASN A 258 11.84 17.14 -0.52
CA ASN A 258 10.77 16.62 -1.36
C ASN A 258 11.17 16.49 -2.83
N ASN A 259 11.86 17.49 -3.38
CA ASN A 259 12.38 17.43 -4.75
C ASN A 259 13.39 16.29 -4.91
N ARG A 260 14.27 16.09 -3.92
CA ARG A 260 15.24 15.00 -3.95
C ARG A 260 14.59 13.62 -3.80
N ALA A 261 13.52 13.52 -3.02
CA ALA A 261 12.72 12.31 -2.91
C ALA A 261 12.02 11.98 -4.24
N LEU A 262 11.43 12.97 -4.91
CA LEU A 262 10.83 12.79 -6.24
C LEU A 262 11.86 12.36 -7.28
N GLU A 263 13.05 12.97 -7.28
CA GLU A 263 14.14 12.56 -8.16
C GLU A 263 14.52 11.10 -7.92
N SER A 264 14.80 10.73 -6.66
CA SER A 264 15.16 9.35 -6.27
C SER A 264 14.07 8.35 -6.70
N TYR A 265 12.81 8.71 -6.49
CA TYR A 265 11.65 7.92 -6.91
C TYR A 265 11.63 7.69 -8.42
N TYR A 266 11.63 8.75 -9.23
CA TYR A 266 11.54 8.63 -10.68
C TYR A 266 12.79 8.06 -11.34
N THR A 267 13.93 7.98 -10.64
CA THR A 267 15.11 7.28 -11.14
C THR A 267 15.14 5.80 -10.76
N SER A 268 14.22 5.34 -9.90
CA SER A 268 14.26 3.99 -9.33
C SER A 268 12.92 3.24 -9.36
N ASN A 269 11.83 3.87 -9.80
CA ASN A 269 10.48 3.27 -9.73
C ASN A 269 10.29 2.02 -10.60
N LEU A 270 11.19 1.70 -11.54
CA LEU A 270 11.23 0.38 -12.18
C LEU A 270 11.39 -0.77 -11.16
N ASN A 271 12.10 -0.50 -10.05
CA ASN A 271 12.20 -1.45 -8.94
C ASN A 271 10.86 -1.69 -8.24
N LEU A 272 9.81 -0.92 -8.48
CA LEU A 272 8.50 -1.25 -7.91
C LEU A 272 7.78 -2.34 -8.71
N LEU A 273 8.15 -2.53 -9.97
CA LEU A 273 7.44 -3.39 -10.90
C LEU A 273 7.65 -4.89 -10.64
N ASP A 274 8.84 -5.29 -10.20
CA ASP A 274 9.19 -6.71 -10.02
C ASP A 274 10.09 -6.94 -8.80
N TYR A 275 9.56 -7.56 -7.75
CA TYR A 275 10.29 -7.79 -6.51
C TYR A 275 11.50 -8.72 -6.65
N ARG A 276 11.54 -9.55 -7.71
CA ARG A 276 12.58 -10.56 -7.93
C ARG A 276 13.94 -9.94 -8.28
N PHE A 277 13.92 -8.70 -8.78
CA PHE A 277 15.09 -8.03 -9.33
C PHE A 277 15.34 -6.70 -8.64
N GLU A 278 16.60 -6.27 -8.74
CA GLU A 278 17.05 -4.91 -8.47
C GLU A 278 17.64 -4.35 -9.77
N PHE A 279 17.00 -3.32 -10.30
CA PHE A 279 17.37 -2.67 -11.54
C PHE A 279 18.21 -1.43 -11.27
N SER A 280 19.15 -1.18 -12.19
CA SER A 280 19.95 0.05 -12.15
C SER A 280 19.08 1.31 -12.30
N PRO A 281 19.51 2.45 -11.75
CA PRO A 281 18.80 3.71 -11.93
C PRO A 281 18.63 4.08 -13.41
N HIS A 282 17.52 4.73 -13.72
CA HIS A 282 17.16 5.19 -15.07
C HIS A 282 16.88 6.70 -15.09
N SER A 283 16.59 7.25 -16.28
CA SER A 283 16.22 8.67 -16.39
C SER A 283 14.87 8.95 -15.71
N GLN A 284 14.69 10.20 -15.25
CA GLN A 284 13.40 10.62 -14.69
C GLN A 284 12.28 10.58 -15.75
N GLU A 285 12.60 10.84 -17.01
CA GLU A 285 11.63 10.75 -18.11
C GLU A 285 11.11 9.32 -18.28
N PHE A 286 12.01 8.32 -18.21
CA PHE A 286 11.64 6.91 -18.21
C PHE A 286 10.70 6.59 -17.04
N GLY A 287 11.05 7.03 -15.83
CA GLY A 287 10.26 6.75 -14.63
C GLY A 287 8.90 7.42 -14.65
N LYS A 288 8.82 8.68 -15.11
CA LYS A 288 7.54 9.39 -15.25
C LYS A 288 6.62 8.72 -16.27
N LYS A 289 7.17 8.28 -17.41
CA LYS A 289 6.39 7.52 -18.40
C LYS A 289 5.92 6.17 -17.84
N LEU A 290 6.76 5.48 -17.08
CA LEU A 290 6.36 4.24 -16.40
C LEU A 290 5.24 4.48 -15.38
N GLU A 291 5.28 5.59 -14.63
CA GLU A 291 4.22 5.99 -13.71
C GLU A 291 2.89 6.24 -14.43
N GLU A 292 2.94 6.96 -15.55
CA GLU A 292 1.78 7.25 -16.40
C GLU A 292 1.14 5.95 -16.90
N LEU A 293 1.94 5.04 -17.48
CA LEU A 293 1.46 3.75 -17.98
C LEU A 293 0.88 2.89 -16.85
N GLY A 294 1.53 2.87 -15.69
CA GLY A 294 1.03 2.20 -14.50
C GLY A 294 -0.33 2.76 -14.07
N SER A 295 -0.47 4.08 -13.95
CA SER A 295 -1.73 4.73 -13.57
C SER A 295 -2.85 4.44 -14.58
N GLN A 296 -2.56 4.50 -15.87
CA GLN A 296 -3.53 4.16 -16.92
C GLN A 296 -4.02 2.72 -16.82
N SER A 297 -3.15 1.77 -16.44
CA SER A 297 -3.55 0.37 -16.25
C SER A 297 -4.57 0.20 -15.11
N TRP A 298 -4.42 0.96 -14.04
CA TRP A 298 -5.38 0.99 -12.93
C TRP A 298 -6.73 1.57 -13.38
N ASP A 299 -6.71 2.70 -14.08
CA ASP A 299 -7.93 3.36 -14.56
C ASP A 299 -8.69 2.46 -15.54
N MET A 300 -7.97 1.76 -16.43
CA MET A 300 -8.56 0.78 -17.35
C MET A 300 -9.17 -0.40 -16.59
N MET A 301 -8.49 -0.94 -15.57
CA MET A 301 -9.05 -1.98 -14.72
C MET A 301 -10.34 -1.54 -14.05
N CYS A 302 -10.37 -0.34 -13.44
CA CYS A 302 -11.56 0.21 -12.82
C CYS A 302 -12.73 0.39 -13.81
N ARG A 303 -12.46 0.68 -15.08
CA ARG A 303 -13.48 0.77 -16.15
C ARG A 303 -13.99 -0.60 -16.58
N ILE A 304 -13.10 -1.59 -16.71
CA ILE A 304 -13.47 -2.98 -17.00
C ILE A 304 -14.39 -3.53 -15.89
N GLU A 305 -14.09 -3.25 -14.61
CA GLU A 305 -14.95 -3.65 -13.49
C GLU A 305 -16.33 -2.98 -13.49
N LYS A 306 -16.50 -1.86 -14.19
CA LYS A 306 -17.82 -1.24 -14.42
C LYS A 306 -18.60 -1.89 -15.57
N GLY A 307 -18.00 -2.87 -16.26
CA GLY A 307 -18.57 -3.54 -17.41
C GLY A 307 -18.25 -2.86 -18.76
N GLU A 308 -17.23 -1.99 -18.82
CA GLU A 308 -16.82 -1.37 -20.09
C GLU A 308 -15.96 -2.33 -20.95
N GLU A 309 -16.60 -3.28 -21.63
CA GLU A 309 -15.92 -4.31 -22.44
C GLU A 309 -14.98 -3.77 -23.53
N SER A 310 -15.26 -2.58 -24.09
CA SER A 310 -14.40 -1.98 -25.12
C SER A 310 -13.00 -1.64 -24.62
N VAL A 311 -12.81 -1.50 -23.31
CA VAL A 311 -11.55 -1.09 -22.67
C VAL A 311 -10.49 -2.19 -22.70
N TRP A 312 -10.88 -3.46 -22.88
CA TRP A 312 -9.94 -4.57 -23.00
C TRP A 312 -8.91 -4.34 -24.11
N GLN A 313 -9.34 -3.82 -25.26
CA GLN A 313 -8.44 -3.56 -26.39
C GLN A 313 -7.46 -2.41 -26.08
N GLU A 314 -7.93 -1.37 -25.39
CA GLU A 314 -7.08 -0.27 -24.92
C GLU A 314 -6.02 -0.78 -23.93
N LEU A 315 -6.42 -1.66 -23.00
CA LEU A 315 -5.52 -2.30 -22.04
C LEU A 315 -4.44 -3.11 -22.75
N PHE A 316 -4.78 -3.92 -23.75
CA PHE A 316 -3.77 -4.72 -24.44
C PHE A 316 -2.74 -3.86 -25.19
N LEU A 317 -3.16 -2.73 -25.78
CA LEU A 317 -2.24 -1.78 -26.39
C LEU A 317 -1.34 -1.13 -25.34
N LEU A 318 -1.90 -0.76 -24.18
CA LEU A 318 -1.14 -0.22 -23.05
C LEU A 318 -0.08 -1.22 -22.54
N LEU A 319 -0.45 -2.49 -22.39
CA LEU A 319 0.48 -3.53 -21.95
C LEU A 319 1.58 -3.78 -22.97
N GLN A 320 1.30 -3.69 -24.27
CA GLN A 320 2.33 -3.75 -25.31
C GLN A 320 3.30 -2.57 -25.23
N GLU A 321 2.78 -1.35 -25.01
CA GLU A 321 3.60 -0.16 -24.81
C GLU A 321 4.47 -0.29 -23.54
N LEU A 322 3.90 -0.76 -22.43
CA LEU A 322 4.61 -1.00 -21.17
C LEU A 322 5.71 -2.05 -21.36
N CYS A 323 5.43 -3.17 -22.04
CA CYS A 323 6.42 -4.18 -22.38
C CYS A 323 7.59 -3.57 -23.17
N ALA A 324 7.29 -2.81 -24.23
CA ALA A 324 8.32 -2.18 -25.06
C ALA A 324 9.16 -1.16 -24.28
N HIS A 325 8.52 -0.44 -23.34
CA HIS A 325 9.20 0.52 -22.47
C HIS A 325 10.20 -0.15 -21.53
N VAL A 326 9.83 -1.29 -20.92
CA VAL A 326 10.67 -1.94 -19.90
C VAL A 326 11.59 -3.05 -20.43
N GLU A 327 11.33 -3.59 -21.62
CA GLU A 327 11.98 -4.82 -22.15
C GLU A 327 13.50 -4.79 -22.09
N LYS A 328 14.14 -3.67 -22.43
CA LYS A 328 15.60 -3.57 -22.39
C LYS A 328 16.17 -3.66 -20.97
N SER A 329 15.45 -3.12 -19.99
CA SER A 329 15.92 -3.01 -18.60
C SER A 329 15.42 -4.14 -17.72
N ALA A 330 14.29 -4.75 -18.07
CA ALA A 330 13.59 -5.79 -17.31
C ALA A 330 12.96 -6.84 -18.25
N PRO A 331 13.76 -7.63 -18.98
CA PRO A 331 13.26 -8.55 -19.99
C PRO A 331 12.35 -9.65 -19.40
N GLU A 332 12.70 -10.23 -18.26
CA GLU A 332 11.91 -11.27 -17.59
C GLU A 332 10.56 -10.75 -17.07
N THR A 333 10.51 -9.47 -16.68
CA THR A 333 9.26 -8.80 -16.32
C THR A 333 8.40 -8.56 -17.55
N SER A 334 9.01 -8.15 -18.68
CA SER A 334 8.33 -8.00 -19.96
C SER A 334 7.74 -9.32 -20.48
N GLU A 335 8.45 -10.44 -20.32
CA GLU A 335 7.92 -11.78 -20.61
C GLU A 335 6.69 -12.12 -19.76
N ALA A 336 6.75 -11.84 -18.45
CA ALA A 336 5.62 -12.08 -17.55
C ALA A 336 4.38 -11.24 -17.91
N ILE A 337 4.57 -9.98 -18.31
CA ILE A 337 3.48 -9.11 -18.79
C ILE A 337 2.89 -9.65 -20.10
N ARG A 338 3.73 -10.09 -21.06
CA ARG A 338 3.26 -10.68 -22.31
C ARG A 338 2.49 -11.98 -22.08
N GLU A 339 2.95 -12.83 -21.17
CA GLU A 339 2.26 -14.07 -20.82
C GLU A 339 0.90 -13.78 -20.16
N ALA A 340 0.83 -12.82 -19.24
CA ALA A 340 -0.43 -12.37 -18.64
C ALA A 340 -1.41 -11.78 -19.67
N MET A 341 -0.90 -10.98 -20.61
CA MET A 341 -1.70 -10.46 -21.72
C MET A 341 -2.24 -11.60 -22.59
N THR A 342 -1.41 -12.58 -22.93
CA THR A 342 -1.80 -13.76 -23.72
C THR A 342 -2.87 -14.57 -23.00
N LEU A 343 -2.72 -14.77 -21.69
CA LEU A 343 -3.72 -15.43 -20.85
C LEU A 343 -5.08 -14.74 -20.98
N LEU A 344 -5.14 -13.43 -20.72
CA LEU A 344 -6.37 -12.64 -20.76
C LEU A 344 -7.02 -12.62 -22.16
N GLN A 345 -6.22 -12.65 -23.22
CA GLN A 345 -6.69 -12.73 -24.61
C GLN A 345 -7.21 -14.12 -24.99
N SER A 346 -6.62 -15.19 -24.45
CA SER A 346 -6.89 -16.57 -24.86
C SER A 346 -8.35 -17.01 -24.64
N GLY A 347 -9.04 -16.44 -23.65
CA GLY A 347 -10.37 -16.89 -23.26
C GLY A 347 -10.38 -18.18 -22.43
N HIS A 348 -9.21 -18.70 -22.02
CA HIS A 348 -9.08 -19.95 -21.25
C HIS A 348 -8.29 -19.73 -19.94
N PRO A 349 -8.89 -19.99 -18.76
CA PRO A 349 -8.22 -19.77 -17.48
C PRO A 349 -7.10 -20.78 -17.19
N ASP A 350 -7.12 -21.95 -17.83
CA ASP A 350 -6.20 -23.07 -17.59
C ASP A 350 -4.96 -23.07 -18.50
N MET A 351 -4.62 -21.91 -19.10
CA MET A 351 -3.39 -21.79 -19.88
C MET A 351 -2.18 -22.07 -18.99
N GLU A 352 -1.22 -22.85 -19.50
CA GLU A 352 0.05 -23.09 -18.78
C GLU A 352 0.84 -21.78 -18.70
N LEU A 353 1.31 -21.45 -17.49
CA LEU A 353 2.02 -20.20 -17.21
C LEU A 353 3.39 -20.48 -16.59
N ASN A 354 4.43 -19.89 -17.16
CA ASN A 354 5.81 -20.05 -16.72
C ASN A 354 6.36 -18.80 -16.02
N HIS A 355 5.90 -17.61 -16.41
CA HIS A 355 6.50 -16.33 -16.01
C HIS A 355 5.58 -15.51 -15.09
N PHE A 356 4.30 -15.37 -15.44
CA PHE A 356 3.32 -14.56 -14.72
C PHE A 356 3.09 -15.00 -13.26
N PRO A 357 2.98 -16.30 -12.91
CA PRO A 357 2.78 -16.73 -11.53
C PRO A 357 3.89 -16.28 -10.58
N GLN A 358 5.12 -16.20 -11.10
CA GLN A 358 6.32 -15.83 -10.36
C GLN A 358 6.47 -14.33 -10.18
N TRP A 359 5.89 -13.54 -11.08
CA TRP A 359 6.02 -12.10 -11.10
C TRP A 359 5.05 -11.43 -10.12
N TRP A 360 5.63 -10.66 -9.20
CA TRP A 360 4.91 -9.78 -8.29
C TRP A 360 5.59 -8.42 -8.23
N GLY A 361 4.81 -7.36 -8.05
CA GLY A 361 5.35 -6.03 -7.75
C GLY A 361 5.77 -5.89 -6.30
N ARG A 362 6.41 -4.77 -5.96
CA ARG A 362 6.62 -4.34 -4.57
C ARG A 362 5.38 -3.60 -4.07
N GLY A 363 4.25 -4.32 -4.09
CA GLY A 363 2.86 -3.87 -3.85
C GLY A 363 2.70 -2.58 -3.08
N GLN A 364 2.47 -2.63 -1.77
CA GLN A 364 2.36 -1.43 -0.94
C GLN A 364 3.75 -0.86 -0.60
N GLN A 365 3.96 0.44 -0.81
CA GLN A 365 5.15 1.14 -0.29
C GLN A 365 4.82 1.94 0.96
N TYR A 366 5.86 2.41 1.63
CA TYR A 366 5.77 3.22 2.84
C TYR A 366 6.58 4.50 2.67
N LEU A 367 6.07 5.58 3.23
CA LEU A 367 6.73 6.88 3.28
C LEU A 367 6.65 7.41 4.71
N SER A 368 7.76 7.91 5.23
CA SER A 368 7.79 8.70 6.45
C SER A 368 8.09 10.16 6.12
N LEU A 369 7.37 11.04 6.79
CA LEU A 369 7.40 12.49 6.62
C LEU A 369 7.63 13.16 7.97
N ILE A 370 8.27 14.32 7.98
CA ILE A 370 8.40 15.18 9.16
C ILE A 370 7.60 16.46 8.94
N ARG A 371 6.74 16.83 9.90
CA ARG A 371 6.00 18.09 9.85
C ARG A 371 6.94 19.27 10.06
N LYS A 372 6.90 20.24 9.15
CA LYS A 372 7.67 21.49 9.21
C LYS A 372 7.25 22.33 10.42
N ASP A 373 8.19 23.10 10.97
CA ASP A 373 7.97 23.94 12.15
C ASP A 373 7.25 25.26 11.86
N ASN A 374 7.11 25.63 10.57
CA ASN A 374 6.57 26.91 10.10
C ASN A 374 5.19 27.26 10.68
#